data_AF-A0A1G0C6M5-F1
#
_entry.id   AF-A0A1G0C6M5-F1
#
_cell.length_a   1.000
_cell.length_b   1.000
_cell.length_c   1.000
_cell.angle_alpha   90.00
_cell.angle_beta   90.00
_cell.angle_gamma   90.00
#
_symmetry.space_group_name_H-M   'P 1'
#
loop_
_entity.id
_entity.type
_entity.pdbx_description
1 polymer ?
#
loop_
_entity_poly.entity_id
_entity_poly.type
_entity_poly.pdbx_seq_one_letter_code
_entity_poly.pdbx_strand_id
1 'polypeptide(L)'
;MNTLFDSILLNSLQMESNSEEAILSCTVYENGEHYTTEMVLSATAMNQLMNELTCREIELDFENWNEIKLPDGGSVYHMQLDAVHSQPVFLPLYVLPERVRLLRA
;
A
#
# COMPACT_ATOMS: atom_id res chain seq x y z
N MET A 1 -13.93 -12.35 14.20
CA MET A 1 -13.45 -10.97 14.49
C MET A 1 -14.43 -10.01 13.85
N ASN A 2 -15.13 -9.19 14.64
CA ASN A 2 -16.06 -8.17 14.12
C ASN A 2 -15.27 -6.88 13.84
N THR A 3 -14.69 -6.76 12.66
CA THR A 3 -14.11 -5.50 12.17
C THR A 3 -15.25 -4.57 11.75
N LEU A 4 -15.69 -3.74 12.69
CA LEU A 4 -16.75 -2.72 12.54
C LEU A 4 -16.25 -1.40 11.94
N PHE A 5 -15.02 -1.35 11.39
CA PHE A 5 -14.41 -0.12 10.90
C PHE A 5 -13.86 -0.27 9.48
N ASP A 6 -14.24 0.67 8.62
CA ASP A 6 -13.73 0.78 7.25
C ASP A 6 -12.22 1.03 7.28
N SER A 7 -11.46 0.06 6.80
CA SER A 7 -10.00 0.05 6.90
C SER A 7 -9.35 -0.64 5.71
N ILE A 8 -8.05 -0.42 5.58
CA ILE A 8 -7.20 -1.09 4.61
C ILE A 8 -6.09 -1.83 5.36
N LEU A 9 -5.79 -3.05 4.93
CA LEU A 9 -4.57 -3.76 5.27
C LEU A 9 -3.59 -3.57 4.11
N LEU A 10 -2.40 -3.06 4.41
CA LEU A 10 -1.35 -2.95 3.40
C LEU A 10 -0.71 -4.33 3.18
N ASN A 11 -0.71 -4.81 1.94
CA ASN A 11 -0.19 -6.14 1.59
C ASN A 11 1.21 -6.04 1.01
N SER A 12 1.39 -5.20 -0.02
CA SER A 12 2.69 -4.95 -0.62
C SER A 12 2.76 -3.60 -1.33
N LEU A 13 3.99 -3.12 -1.52
CA LEU A 13 4.29 -1.88 -2.22
C LEU A 13 5.34 -2.16 -3.30
N GLN A 14 5.09 -1.66 -4.51
CA GLN A 14 6.00 -1.79 -5.64
C GLN A 14 6.32 -0.40 -6.23
N MET A 15 7.59 -0.18 -6.57
CA MET A 15 8.05 1.05 -7.22
C MET A 15 9.02 0.71 -8.35
N GLU A 16 8.87 1.37 -9.49
CA GLU A 16 9.81 1.27 -10.60
C GLU A 16 10.81 2.43 -10.55
N SER A 17 12.09 2.15 -10.83
CA SER A 17 13.20 3.10 -10.70
C SER A 17 13.02 4.39 -11.51
N ASN A 18 12.23 4.37 -12.58
CA ASN A 18 11.98 5.50 -13.48
C ASN A 18 10.51 5.95 -13.48
N SER A 19 9.71 5.48 -12.53
CA SER A 19 8.30 5.84 -12.43
C SER A 19 8.06 6.87 -11.34
N GLU A 20 7.14 7.80 -11.60
CA GLU A 20 6.60 8.72 -10.59
C GLU A 20 5.43 8.10 -9.80
N GLU A 21 5.16 6.81 -10.06
CA GLU A 21 4.04 6.07 -9.51
C GLU A 21 4.52 4.82 -8.76
N ALA A 22 3.79 4.49 -7.70
CA ALA A 22 3.94 3.26 -6.92
C ALA A 22 2.66 2.43 -7.04
N ILE A 23 2.78 1.11 -7.04
CA ILE A 23 1.63 0.21 -6.98
C ILE A 23 1.51 -0.29 -5.55
N LEU A 24 0.38 0.01 -4.91
CA LEU A 24 0.01 -0.50 -3.60
C LEU A 24 -0.99 -1.64 -3.75
N SER A 25 -0.60 -2.84 -3.32
CA SER A 25 -1.54 -3.94 -3.09
C SER A 25 -2.08 -3.84 -1.66
N CYS A 26 -3.41 -3.86 -1.52
CA CYS A 26 -4.04 -3.79 -0.22
C CYS A 26 -5.35 -4.59 -0.17
N THR A 27 -5.74 -4.98 1.04
CA THR A 27 -7.06 -5.57 1.31
C THR A 27 -7.93 -4.51 1.97
N VAL A 28 -9.04 -4.20 1.32
CA VAL A 28 -10.05 -3.27 1.82
C VAL A 28 -11.05 -4.05 2.68
N TYR A 29 -11.37 -3.53 3.85
CA TYR A 29 -12.44 -3.99 4.74
C TYR A 29 -13.48 -2.89 4.82
N GLU A 30 -14.69 -3.12 4.32
CA GLU A 30 -15.78 -2.14 4.36
C GLU A 30 -17.14 -2.81 4.39
N ASN A 31 -18.09 -2.25 5.15
CA ASN A 31 -19.47 -2.75 5.25
C ASN A 31 -19.61 -4.26 5.55
N GLY A 32 -18.63 -4.85 6.26
CA GLY A 32 -18.62 -6.29 6.57
C GLY A 32 -18.11 -7.20 5.44
N GLU A 33 -17.72 -6.62 4.31
CA GLU A 33 -17.06 -7.32 3.20
C GLU A 33 -15.56 -7.01 3.16
N HIS A 34 -14.81 -7.83 2.44
CA HIS A 34 -13.40 -7.55 2.16
C HIS A 34 -13.00 -8.01 0.76
N TYR A 35 -12.10 -7.25 0.13
CA TYR A 35 -11.55 -7.57 -1.19
C TYR A 35 -10.11 -7.05 -1.32
N THR A 36 -9.30 -7.77 -2.09
CA THR A 36 -7.95 -7.35 -2.45
C THR A 36 -7.99 -6.54 -3.74
N THR A 37 -7.21 -5.47 -3.79
CA THR A 37 -7.11 -4.58 -4.95
C THR A 37 -5.73 -3.97 -5.06
N GLU A 38 -5.39 -3.52 -6.26
CA GLU A 38 -4.15 -2.79 -6.56
C GLU A 38 -4.49 -1.33 -6.87
N MET A 39 -3.68 -0.42 -6.31
CA MET A 39 -3.87 1.02 -6.45
C MET A 39 -2.60 1.65 -6.98
N VAL A 40 -2.72 2.41 -8.06
CA VAL A 40 -1.63 3.25 -8.55
C VAL A 40 -1.62 4.53 -7.74
N LEU A 41 -0.55 4.75 -6.99
CA LEU A 41 -0.30 5.93 -6.18
C LEU A 41 0.67 6.83 -6.92
N SER A 42 0.28 8.09 -7.13
CA SER A 42 1.24 9.12 -7.53
C SER A 42 2.24 9.40 -6.40
N ALA A 43 3.38 10.00 -6.72
CA ALA A 43 4.36 10.43 -5.71
C ALA A 43 3.75 11.23 -4.55
N THR A 44 2.77 12.11 -4.82
CA THR A 44 2.06 12.86 -3.78
C THR A 44 1.23 11.96 -2.88
N ALA A 45 0.47 11.02 -3.45
CA ALA A 45 -0.35 10.07 -2.67
C ALA A 45 0.53 9.12 -1.85
N MET A 46 1.66 8.71 -2.41
CA MET A 46 2.67 7.91 -1.72
C MET A 46 3.26 8.64 -0.51
N ASN A 47 3.62 9.92 -0.67
CA ASN A 47 4.10 10.74 0.45
C ASN A 47 3.03 10.90 1.55
N GLN A 48 1.75 11.04 1.18
CA GLN A 48 0.66 11.09 2.17
C GLN A 48 0.53 9.77 2.94
N LEU A 49 0.61 8.63 2.24
CA LEU A 49 0.61 7.31 2.86
C LEU A 49 1.77 7.16 3.85
N MET A 50 2.99 7.55 3.45
CA MET A 50 4.17 7.48 4.30
C MET A 50 4.05 8.38 5.55
N ASN A 51 3.48 9.57 5.40
CA ASN A 51 3.23 10.47 6.52
C ASN A 51 2.21 9.87 7.51
N GLU A 52 1.13 9.26 7.02
CA GLU A 52 0.15 8.59 7.88
C GLU A 52 0.75 7.41 8.64
N LEU A 53 1.58 6.61 7.99
CA LEU A 53 2.32 5.52 8.62
C LEU A 53 3.23 6.06 9.74
N THR A 54 4.00 7.11 9.44
CA THR A 54 4.91 7.76 10.41
C THR A 54 4.15 8.35 11.60
N CYS A 55 3.03 9.06 11.36
CA CYS A 55 2.18 9.62 12.42
C CYS A 55 1.58 8.57 13.35
N ARG A 56 1.50 7.32 12.89
CA ARG A 56 0.99 6.16 13.65
C ARG A 56 2.10 5.30 14.24
N GLU A 57 3.35 5.78 14.17
CA GLU A 57 4.54 5.06 14.64
C GLU A 57 4.73 3.70 13.92
N ILE A 58 4.27 3.61 12.66
CA ILE A 58 4.46 2.45 11.80
C ILE A 58 5.66 2.72 10.91
N GLU A 59 6.78 2.12 11.25
CA GLU A 59 8.00 2.18 10.44
C GLU A 59 7.96 1.07 9.39
N LEU A 60 8.08 1.46 8.11
CA LEU A 60 8.32 0.50 7.05
C LEU A 60 9.82 0.21 6.99
N ASP A 61 10.17 -1.07 6.95
CA ASP A 61 11.56 -1.50 6.84
C ASP A 61 12.02 -1.41 5.37
N PHE A 62 12.62 -0.27 5.03
CA PHE A 62 13.15 -0.02 3.69
C PHE A 62 14.44 -0.80 3.37
N GLU A 63 15.03 -1.53 4.32
CA GLU A 63 16.21 -2.34 4.04
C GLU A 63 15.86 -3.67 3.35
N ASN A 64 14.59 -4.08 3.42
CA ASN A 64 14.10 -5.37 2.92
C ASN A 64 13.40 -5.32 1.54
N TRP A 65 13.69 -4.31 0.72
CA TRP A 65 13.16 -4.29 -0.65
C TRP A 65 13.83 -5.35 -1.51
N ASN A 66 13.01 -6.16 -2.15
CA ASN A 66 13.48 -7.06 -3.20
C ASN A 66 13.63 -6.26 -4.49
N GLU A 67 14.86 -6.03 -4.93
CA GLU A 67 15.16 -5.45 -6.24
C GLU A 67 15.08 -6.54 -7.32
N ILE A 68 14.21 -6.34 -8.31
CA ILE A 68 14.09 -7.16 -9.50
C ILE A 68 14.63 -6.34 -10.67
N LYS A 69 15.75 -6.78 -11.25
CA LYS A 69 16.33 -6.12 -12.43
C LYS A 69 15.59 -6.54 -13.70
N LEU A 70 15.12 -5.55 -14.44
CA LEU A 70 14.45 -5.74 -15.71
C LEU A 70 15.48 -5.87 -16.86
N PRO A 71 15.17 -6.62 -17.93
CA PRO A 71 16.08 -6.81 -19.07
C PRO A 71 16.44 -5.53 -19.83
N ASP A 72 15.63 -4.49 -19.70
CA ASP A 72 15.83 -3.17 -20.31
C ASP A 72 16.74 -2.24 -19.49
N GLY A 73 17.24 -2.70 -18.34
CA GLY A 73 18.09 -1.94 -17.44
C GLY A 73 17.34 -1.15 -16.36
N GLY A 74 16.01 -1.26 -16.30
CA GLY A 74 15.21 -0.76 -15.17
C GLY A 74 15.30 -1.67 -13.94
N SER A 75 14.85 -1.16 -12.79
CA SER A 75 14.68 -1.95 -11.58
C SER A 75 13.27 -1.77 -11.04
N VAL A 76 12.63 -2.87 -10.66
CA VAL A 76 11.40 -2.90 -9.86
C VAL A 76 11.80 -3.20 -8.43
N TYR A 77 11.44 -2.34 -7.51
CA TYR A 77 11.60 -2.57 -6.10
C TYR A 77 10.26 -3.03 -5.53
N HIS A 78 10.26 -4.12 -4.75
CA HIS A 78 9.05 -4.66 -4.12
C HIS A 78 9.25 -4.93 -2.63
N MET A 79 8.32 -4.45 -1.81
CA MET A 79 8.25 -4.67 -0.37
C MET A 79 6.97 -5.42 -0.01
N GLN A 80 7.10 -6.57 0.64
CA GLN A 80 5.97 -7.30 1.22
C GLN A 80 5.72 -6.79 2.65
N LEU A 81 4.47 -6.41 2.96
CA LEU A 81 4.06 -5.82 4.23
C LEU A 81 3.23 -6.78 5.10
N ASP A 82 2.62 -7.81 4.50
CA ASP A 82 1.82 -8.84 5.18
C ASP A 82 2.62 -10.13 5.54
N ALA A 83 3.95 -10.08 5.47
CA ALA A 83 4.79 -11.24 5.72
C ALA A 83 4.54 -11.84 7.11
N VAL A 84 4.72 -13.16 7.25
CA VAL A 84 4.43 -13.94 8.47
C VAL A 84 5.15 -13.41 9.74
N HIS A 85 6.19 -12.60 9.57
CA HIS A 85 6.98 -12.00 10.65
C HIS A 85 6.76 -10.48 10.82
N SER A 86 5.99 -9.82 9.96
CA SER A 86 5.60 -8.42 10.13
C SER A 86 4.27 -8.32 10.87
N GLN A 87 4.10 -7.26 11.68
CA GLN A 87 2.79 -6.93 12.21
C GLN A 87 1.91 -6.39 11.07
N PRO A 88 0.64 -6.84 10.95
CA PRO A 88 -0.23 -6.37 9.87
C PRO A 88 -0.49 -4.88 10.02
N VAL A 89 -0.28 -4.13 8.93
CA VAL A 89 -0.41 -2.67 8.90
C VAL A 89 -1.82 -2.27 8.48
N PHE A 90 -2.63 -1.89 9.45
CA PHE A 90 -4.00 -1.39 9.22
C PHE A 90 -4.05 0.13 9.21
N LEU A 91 -4.64 0.71 8.17
CA LEU A 91 -4.93 2.14 8.07
C LEU A 91 -6.44 2.37 7.87
N PRO A 92 -6.98 3.54 8.26
CA PRO A 92 -8.35 3.88 7.95
C PRO A 92 -8.57 4.05 6.45
N LEU A 93 -9.76 3.69 5.97
CA LEU A 93 -10.10 3.76 4.55
C LEU A 93 -9.94 5.16 3.95
N TYR A 94 -10.14 6.22 4.74
CA TYR A 94 -10.05 7.61 4.25
C TYR A 94 -8.65 8.02 3.78
N VAL A 95 -7.61 7.25 4.15
CA VAL A 95 -6.22 7.49 3.73
C VAL A 95 -6.04 7.24 2.22
N LEU A 96 -6.96 6.49 1.60
CA LEU A 96 -6.90 6.23 0.16
C LEU A 96 -7.27 7.46 -0.69
N PRO A 97 -6.64 7.61 -1.88
CA PRO A 97 -6.97 8.68 -2.82
C PRO A 97 -8.47 8.70 -3.18
N GLU A 98 -9.06 9.90 -3.26
CA GLU A 98 -10.49 10.06 -3.59
C GLU A 98 -10.89 9.37 -4.91
N ARG A 99 -10.00 9.36 -5.91
CA ARG A 99 -10.26 8.69 -7.19
C ARG A 99 -10.56 7.20 -7.03
N VAL A 100 -9.96 6.52 -6.06
CA VAL A 100 -10.24 5.10 -5.79
C VAL A 100 -11.54 4.92 -5.00
N ARG A 101 -11.89 5.89 -4.15
CA ARG A 101 -13.23 5.97 -3.52
C ARG A 101 -14.34 6.22 -4.54
N LEU A 102 -14.03 6.83 -5.69
CA LEU A 102 -14.99 7.23 -6.73
C LEU A 102 -15.17 6.22 -7.88
N LEU A 103 -14.28 5.24 -8.06
CA LEU A 103 -14.47 4.12 -9.01
C LEU A 103 -15.54 3.11 -8.56
N ARG A 104 -16.41 3.53 -7.64
CA ARG A 104 -17.40 2.76 -6.88
C ARG A 104 -18.85 3.11 -7.24
N ALA A 105 -19.10 3.51 -8.49
CA ALA A 105 -20.44 3.79 -9.01
C ALA A 105 -20.84 2.79 -10.09
#